data_AF-L1JP05-F1
#
_entry.id   AF-L1JP05-F1
#
_cell.length_a   1.000
_cell.length_b   1.000
_cell.length_c   1.000
_cell.angle_alpha   90.00
_cell.angle_beta   90.00
_cell.angle_gamma   90.00
#
_symmetry.space_group_name_H-M   'P 1'
#
loop_
_entity.id
_entity.type
_entity.pdbx_description
1 polymer ?
#
loop_
_entity_poly.entity_id
_entity_poly.type
_entity_poly.pdbx_seq_one_letter_code
_entity_poly.pdbx_strand_id
1 'polypeptide(L)'
;RYMWKVLQSEALIMLLHNITGIDGLENDPHLHGAGLHYHPAGSRLEMHLDYSIHPITKKERRVNLIVYMNKGWKEEWGGHLSLWEGTLERMEKEATRIVPRFNTAALFRTSDISWHGMPDPVACPPHEARKSVAIYY
;
A
#
# COMPACT_ATOMS: atom_id res chain seq x y z
N ARG A 1 3.59 -3.64 18.40
CA ARG A 1 4.32 -2.45 18.92
C ARG A 1 5.70 -2.28 18.28
N TYR A 2 6.52 -3.33 18.14
CA TYR A 2 7.85 -3.21 17.52
C TYR A 2 7.80 -2.86 16.03
N MET A 3 6.93 -3.50 15.26
CA MET A 3 6.78 -3.24 13.81
C MET A 3 6.55 -1.76 13.48
N TRP A 4 5.60 -1.09 14.14
CA TRP A 4 5.35 0.33 13.90
C TRP A 4 6.56 1.22 14.21
N LYS A 5 7.33 0.90 15.26
CA LYS A 5 8.57 1.63 15.56
C LYS A 5 9.61 1.48 14.45
N VAL A 6 9.73 0.29 13.86
CA VAL A 6 10.62 0.07 12.72
C VAL A 6 10.12 0.84 11.49
N LEU A 7 8.81 0.76 11.22
CA LEU A 7 8.18 1.46 10.09
C LEU A 7 8.23 3.00 10.24
N GLN A 8 8.33 3.53 11.46
CA GLN A 8 8.47 4.97 11.69
C GLN A 8 9.91 5.40 12.00
N SER A 9 10.89 4.50 11.86
CA SER A 9 12.28 4.81 12.23
C SER A 9 12.97 5.72 11.22
N GLU A 10 13.86 6.58 11.71
CA GLU A 10 14.72 7.42 10.86
C GLU A 10 15.49 6.60 9.83
N ALA A 11 15.96 5.41 10.21
CA ALA A 11 16.65 4.50 9.31
C ALA A 11 15.78 4.09 8.10
N LEU A 12 14.50 3.81 8.34
CA LEU A 12 13.58 3.51 7.23
C LEU A 12 13.27 4.76 6.41
N ILE A 13 13.03 5.91 7.05
CA ILE A 13 12.77 7.17 6.34
C ILE A 13 13.94 7.52 5.41
N MET A 14 15.19 7.40 5.88
CA MET A 14 16.39 7.59 5.05
C MET A 14 16.47 6.58 3.89
N LEU A 15 16.10 5.32 4.13
CA LEU A 15 16.04 4.32 3.06
C LEU A 15 14.99 4.70 2.00
N LEU A 16 13.79 5.12 2.42
CA LEU A 16 12.74 5.54 1.51
C LEU A 16 13.14 6.79 0.73
N HIS A 17 13.77 7.76 1.38
CA HIS A 17 14.35 8.93 0.73
C HIS A 17 15.36 8.51 -0.36
N ASN A 18 16.31 7.63 -0.05
CA ASN A 18 17.31 7.16 -1.02
C ASN A 18 16.70 6.39 -2.21
N ILE A 19 15.62 5.63 -1.99
CA ILE A 19 14.94 4.88 -3.06
C ILE A 19 14.11 5.81 -3.94
N THR A 20 13.42 6.79 -3.34
CA THR A 20 12.40 7.60 -4.03
C THR A 20 12.93 8.93 -4.55
N GLY A 21 14.04 9.43 -3.99
CA GLY A 21 14.57 10.77 -4.27
C GLY A 21 13.71 11.91 -3.71
N ILE A 22 12.75 11.63 -2.82
CA ILE A 22 11.87 12.65 -2.24
C ILE A 22 12.54 13.26 -1.01
N ASP A 23 12.89 14.54 -1.09
CA ASP A 23 13.45 15.31 0.03
C ASP A 23 12.39 15.56 1.12
N GLY A 24 12.85 15.57 2.38
CA GLY A 24 12.00 15.94 3.52
C GLY A 24 10.87 14.96 3.81
N LEU A 25 10.98 13.69 3.42
CA LEU A 25 10.06 12.64 3.86
C LEU A 25 10.07 12.54 5.39
N GLU A 26 8.89 12.41 5.96
CA GLU A 26 8.69 12.27 7.40
C GLU A 26 7.74 11.09 7.67
N ASN A 27 7.83 10.46 8.83
CA ASN A 27 6.78 9.54 9.24
C ASN A 27 5.54 10.33 9.68
N ASP A 28 4.36 9.76 9.48
CA ASP A 28 3.15 10.23 10.15
C ASP A 28 3.13 9.73 11.61
N PRO A 29 3.28 10.61 12.63
CA PRO A 29 3.25 10.20 14.03
C PRO A 29 1.85 9.75 14.49
N HIS A 30 0.80 10.09 13.75
CA HIS A 30 -0.59 9.71 14.05
C HIS A 30 -1.01 8.39 13.42
N LEU A 31 -0.19 7.82 12.52
CA LEU A 31 -0.52 6.61 11.76
C LEU A 31 -1.88 6.72 11.06
N HIS A 32 -2.26 7.90 10.59
CA HIS A 32 -3.56 8.14 9.99
C HIS A 32 -3.67 7.45 8.62
N GLY A 33 -4.58 6.48 8.54
CA GLY A 33 -4.75 5.63 7.35
C GLY A 33 -3.80 4.43 7.34
N ALA A 34 -2.80 4.40 8.22
CA ALA A 34 -1.97 3.22 8.39
C ALA A 34 -2.74 2.13 9.15
N GLY A 35 -2.48 0.87 8.83
CA GLY A 35 -3.26 -0.21 9.43
C GLY A 35 -2.89 -1.60 8.97
N LEU A 36 -3.51 -2.56 9.65
CA LEU A 36 -3.52 -3.97 9.26
C LEU A 36 -4.73 -4.21 8.36
N HIS A 37 -4.50 -4.84 7.22
CA HIS A 37 -5.56 -5.26 6.33
C HIS A 37 -5.67 -6.79 6.32
N TYR A 38 -6.91 -7.27 6.35
CA TYR A 38 -7.25 -8.69 6.34
C TYR A 38 -8.39 -8.91 5.34
N HIS A 39 -8.09 -9.61 4.24
CA HIS A 39 -9.03 -9.83 3.15
C HIS A 39 -9.25 -11.33 2.95
N PRO A 40 -10.33 -11.93 3.50
CA PRO A 40 -10.70 -13.32 3.24
C PRO A 40 -11.16 -13.53 1.79
N ALA A 41 -11.47 -14.77 1.42
CA ALA A 41 -12.05 -15.11 0.12
C ALA A 41 -13.25 -14.22 -0.24
N GLY A 42 -13.35 -13.82 -1.51
CA GLY A 42 -14.37 -12.92 -2.05
C GLY A 42 -14.14 -11.43 -1.78
N SER A 43 -13.16 -11.08 -0.94
CA SER A 43 -12.84 -9.68 -0.67
C SER A 43 -12.22 -8.98 -1.88
N ARG A 44 -12.49 -7.68 -1.99
CA ARG A 44 -11.93 -6.75 -2.97
C ARG A 44 -11.68 -5.40 -2.32
N LEU A 45 -10.76 -4.65 -2.91
CA LEU A 45 -10.58 -3.24 -2.63
C LEU A 45 -10.73 -2.52 -3.95
N GLU A 46 -11.81 -1.75 -4.09
CA GLU A 46 -12.10 -1.02 -5.32
C GLU A 46 -10.93 -0.10 -5.70
N MET A 47 -10.78 0.16 -6.99
CA MET A 47 -9.75 1.08 -7.47
C MET A 47 -10.03 2.49 -6.95
N HIS A 48 -9.01 3.12 -6.37
CA HIS A 48 -9.14 4.44 -5.75
C HIS A 48 -7.85 5.26 -5.87
N LEU A 49 -8.00 6.54 -5.57
CA LEU A 49 -6.93 7.48 -5.25
C LEU A 49 -6.96 7.73 -3.75
N ASP A 50 -5.78 7.85 -3.14
CA ASP A 50 -5.67 8.18 -1.73
C ASP A 50 -5.91 9.67 -1.48
N TYR A 51 -6.33 10.01 -0.26
CA TYR A 51 -6.38 11.41 0.17
C TYR A 51 -4.97 11.97 0.33
N SER A 52 -4.61 12.96 -0.48
CA SER A 52 -3.26 13.54 -0.49
C SER A 52 -2.95 14.34 0.78
N ILE A 53 -3.91 15.04 1.41
CA ILE A 53 -3.62 15.92 2.56
C ILE A 53 -4.00 15.25 3.88
N HIS A 54 -3.03 15.20 4.80
CA HIS A 54 -3.24 14.68 6.15
C HIS A 54 -4.12 15.63 6.98
N PRO A 55 -5.21 15.17 7.63
CA PRO A 55 -6.20 16.06 8.24
C PRO A 55 -5.70 16.84 9.47
N ILE A 56 -4.71 16.31 10.20
CA ILE A 56 -4.13 16.96 11.38
C ILE A 56 -2.91 17.83 11.00
N THR A 57 -1.84 17.23 10.49
CA THR A 57 -0.57 17.91 10.15
C THR A 57 -0.66 18.85 8.94
N LYS A 58 -1.70 18.71 8.10
CA LYS A 58 -1.87 19.43 6.82
C LYS A 58 -0.75 19.21 5.79
N LYS A 59 0.13 18.24 6.03
CA LYS A 59 1.16 17.81 5.08
C LYS A 59 0.57 16.91 4.01
N GLU A 60 1.24 16.85 2.88
CA GLU A 60 0.91 15.93 1.78
C GLU A 60 1.49 14.55 2.08
N ARG A 61 0.70 13.48 1.89
CA ARG A 61 1.18 12.10 1.80
C ARG A 61 1.89 11.93 0.46
N ARG A 62 3.15 11.54 0.51
CA ARG A 62 3.99 11.41 -0.67
C ARG A 62 4.19 9.95 -1.06
N VAL A 63 4.21 9.04 -0.09
CA VAL A 63 4.56 7.64 -0.29
C VAL A 63 3.62 6.73 0.50
N ASN A 64 3.17 5.64 -0.13
CA ASN A 64 2.51 4.52 0.51
C ASN A 64 3.42 3.29 0.46
N LEU A 65 3.60 2.65 1.61
CA LEU A 65 4.33 1.40 1.77
C LEU A 65 3.36 0.32 2.24
N ILE A 66 3.23 -0.74 1.44
CA ILE A 66 2.42 -1.91 1.77
C ILE A 66 3.33 -3.14 1.92
N VAL A 67 3.33 -3.76 3.09
CA VAL A 67 4.12 -4.96 3.40
C VAL A 67 3.22 -6.19 3.49
N TYR A 68 3.55 -7.24 2.74
CA TYR A 68 2.75 -8.46 2.64
C TYR A 68 3.23 -9.58 3.56
N MET A 69 2.28 -10.21 4.25
CA MET A 69 2.53 -11.23 5.28
C MET A 69 1.93 -12.61 4.93
N ASN A 70 1.86 -12.94 3.64
CA ASN A 70 1.15 -14.12 3.13
C ASN A 70 2.08 -15.29 2.80
N LYS A 71 2.48 -16.06 3.83
CA LYS A 71 3.30 -17.28 3.64
C LYS A 71 2.54 -18.29 2.79
N GLY A 72 3.21 -18.86 1.78
CA GLY A 72 2.60 -19.85 0.90
C GLY A 72 1.50 -19.30 -0.01
N TRP A 73 1.38 -17.97 -0.16
CA TRP A 73 0.40 -17.38 -1.08
C TRP A 73 0.64 -17.88 -2.49
N LYS A 74 -0.41 -18.44 -3.08
CA LYS A 74 -0.37 -18.91 -4.47
C LYS A 74 -0.94 -17.86 -5.39
N GLU A 75 -0.32 -17.69 -6.54
CA GLU A 75 -0.68 -16.64 -7.49
C GLU A 75 -2.10 -16.84 -8.04
N GLU A 76 -2.53 -18.10 -8.20
CA GLU A 76 -3.90 -18.44 -8.61
C GLU A 76 -4.99 -17.99 -7.61
N TRP A 77 -4.62 -17.62 -6.38
CA TRP A 77 -5.57 -17.06 -5.41
C TRP A 77 -5.86 -15.56 -5.64
N GLY A 78 -5.16 -14.92 -6.58
CA GLY A 78 -5.36 -13.53 -6.91
C GLY A 78 -4.94 -12.59 -5.76
N GLY A 79 -5.71 -11.54 -5.54
CA GLY A 79 -5.41 -10.53 -4.52
C GLY A 79 -4.24 -9.62 -4.87
N HIS A 80 -3.97 -9.44 -6.16
CA HIS A 80 -2.92 -8.55 -6.64
C HIS A 80 -3.22 -7.10 -6.23
N LEU A 81 -2.18 -6.35 -5.87
CA LEU A 81 -2.26 -4.90 -5.92
C LEU A 81 -2.09 -4.49 -7.39
N SER A 82 -3.13 -3.92 -7.97
CA SER A 82 -3.07 -3.32 -9.31
C SER A 82 -2.71 -1.85 -9.16
N LEU A 83 -1.69 -1.40 -9.92
CA LEU A 83 -1.26 -0.02 -10.00
C LEU A 83 -1.55 0.51 -11.40
N TRP A 84 -2.21 1.66 -11.47
CA TRP A 84 -2.71 2.25 -12.71
C TRP A 84 -2.30 3.72 -12.79
N GLU A 85 -1.95 4.14 -14.00
CA GLU A 85 -1.82 5.54 -14.40
C GLU A 85 -3.21 6.09 -14.76
N GLY A 86 -3.44 7.37 -14.51
CA GLY A 86 -4.68 8.04 -14.91
C GLY A 86 -4.71 9.53 -14.60
N THR A 87 -5.93 10.07 -14.58
CA THR A 87 -6.25 11.43 -14.10
C THR A 87 -7.09 11.34 -12.84
N LEU A 88 -7.45 12.47 -12.23
CA LEU A 88 -8.33 12.49 -11.06
C LEU A 88 -9.70 11.83 -11.34
N GLU A 89 -10.16 11.83 -12.59
CA GLU A 89 -11.48 11.38 -13.00
C GLU A 89 -11.51 9.96 -13.56
N ARG A 90 -10.37 9.45 -14.07
CA ARG A 90 -10.36 8.14 -14.74
C ARG A 90 -9.01 7.43 -14.69
N MET A 91 -9.07 6.11 -14.63
CA MET A 91 -7.94 5.22 -14.94
C MET A 91 -7.71 5.17 -16.45
N GLU A 92 -6.46 5.15 -16.88
CA GLU A 92 -6.10 5.09 -18.30
C GLU A 92 -5.35 3.82 -18.66
N LYS A 93 -4.32 3.47 -17.88
CA LYS A 93 -3.42 2.36 -18.21
C LYS A 93 -2.95 1.62 -16.97
N GLU A 94 -2.97 0.29 -17.03
CA GLU A 94 -2.34 -0.54 -16.00
C GLU A 94 -0.83 -0.42 -16.10
N ALA A 95 -0.20 0.06 -15.03
CA ALA A 95 1.25 0.15 -14.95
C ALA A 95 1.83 -1.20 -14.56
N THR A 96 1.28 -1.85 -13.52
CA THR A 96 1.75 -3.16 -13.06
C THR A 96 0.78 -3.82 -12.08
N ARG A 97 1.03 -5.11 -11.79
CA ARG A 97 0.36 -5.88 -10.74
C ARG A 97 1.39 -6.54 -9.82
N ILE A 98 1.15 -6.48 -8.52
CA ILE A 98 2.05 -7.05 -7.50
C ILE A 98 1.34 -8.19 -6.77
N VAL A 99 1.89 -9.40 -6.90
CA VAL A 99 1.45 -10.58 -6.15
C VAL A 99 1.76 -10.39 -4.67
N PRO A 100 0.81 -10.60 -3.73
CA PRO A 100 1.00 -10.27 -2.31
C PRO A 100 1.81 -11.36 -1.58
N ARG A 101 2.98 -11.75 -2.10
CA ARG A 101 3.82 -12.81 -1.55
C ARG A 101 4.39 -12.41 -0.18
N PHE A 102 4.67 -13.40 0.67
CA PHE A 102 5.31 -13.16 1.96
C PHE A 102 6.62 -12.37 1.83
N ASN A 103 6.85 -11.45 2.77
CA ASN A 103 8.08 -10.67 2.87
C ASN A 103 8.37 -9.83 1.61
N THR A 104 7.30 -9.40 0.94
CA THR A 104 7.35 -8.49 -0.21
C THR A 104 6.76 -7.16 0.23
N ALA A 105 7.37 -6.05 -0.22
CA ALA A 105 6.84 -4.72 -0.02
C ALA A 105 6.54 -4.06 -1.37
N ALA A 106 5.40 -3.39 -1.47
CA ALA A 106 5.09 -2.45 -2.53
C ALA A 106 5.32 -1.04 -1.99
N LEU A 107 6.14 -0.27 -2.71
CA LEU A 107 6.43 1.13 -2.40
C LEU A 107 6.08 1.95 -3.64
N PHE A 108 5.18 2.91 -3.49
CA PHE A 108 4.76 3.76 -4.60
C PHE A 108 4.40 5.16 -4.12
N ARG A 109 4.50 6.11 -5.05
CA ARG A 109 4.09 7.49 -4.79
C ARG A 109 2.57 7.58 -4.69
N THR A 110 2.09 8.27 -3.67
CA THR A 110 0.68 8.69 -3.58
C THR A 110 0.52 10.05 -4.24
N SER A 111 -0.47 10.16 -5.11
CA SER A 111 -0.81 11.35 -5.87
C SER A 111 -2.28 11.29 -6.31
N ASP A 112 -2.74 12.39 -6.87
CA ASP A 112 -4.05 12.52 -7.53
C ASP A 112 -4.17 11.76 -8.87
N ILE A 113 -3.12 11.05 -9.28
CA ILE A 113 -3.08 10.26 -10.52
C ILE A 113 -2.61 8.81 -10.33
N SER A 114 -2.27 8.41 -9.10
CA SER A 114 -1.75 7.08 -8.78
C SER A 114 -2.88 6.14 -8.33
N TRP A 115 -3.67 5.67 -9.29
CA TRP A 115 -4.78 4.75 -9.04
C TRP A 115 -4.27 3.40 -8.58
N HIS A 116 -4.89 2.85 -7.55
CA HIS A 116 -4.53 1.53 -7.06
C HIS A 116 -5.68 0.82 -6.37
N GLY A 117 -5.58 -0.50 -6.26
CA GLY A 117 -6.61 -1.33 -5.63
C GLY A 117 -6.32 -2.82 -5.74
N MET A 118 -7.28 -3.61 -5.30
CA MET A 118 -7.33 -5.06 -5.42
C MET A 118 -8.71 -5.41 -6.02
N PRO A 119 -8.93 -5.13 -7.32
CA PRO A 119 -10.26 -5.19 -7.92
C PRO A 119 -10.76 -6.62 -8.09
N ASP A 120 -9.85 -7.56 -8.35
CA ASP A 120 -10.17 -8.98 -8.50
C ASP A 120 -10.45 -9.61 -7.13
N PRO A 121 -11.60 -10.30 -6.94
CA PRO A 121 -11.89 -10.98 -5.69
C PRO A 121 -10.84 -12.02 -5.32
N VAL A 122 -10.44 -12.04 -4.06
CA VAL A 122 -9.51 -13.05 -3.53
C VAL A 122 -10.13 -14.45 -3.61
N ALA A 123 -9.42 -15.41 -4.18
CA ALA A 123 -9.87 -16.79 -4.37
C ALA A 123 -9.17 -17.81 -3.44
N CYS A 124 -8.63 -17.35 -2.31
CA CYS A 124 -7.95 -18.22 -1.35
C CYS A 124 -8.93 -19.18 -0.62
N PRO A 125 -8.44 -20.27 -0.01
CA PRO A 125 -9.26 -21.16 0.80
C PRO A 125 -9.90 -20.46 2.02
N PRO A 126 -10.97 -21.02 2.62
CA PRO A 126 -11.72 -20.40 3.73
C PRO A 126 -10.92 -20.06 4.99
N HIS A 127 -9.79 -20.73 5.22
CA HIS A 127 -8.91 -20.52 6.37
C HIS A 127 -7.71 -19.62 6.07
N GLU A 128 -7.64 -19.08 4.86
CA GLU A 128 -6.61 -18.13 4.42
C GLU A 128 -7.19 -16.74 4.20
N ALA A 129 -6.30 -15.75 4.19
CA ALA A 129 -6.65 -14.38 3.86
C ALA A 129 -5.42 -13.62 3.37
N ARG A 130 -5.62 -12.64 2.49
CA ARG A 130 -4.59 -11.69 2.11
C ARG A 130 -4.40 -10.68 3.23
N LYS A 131 -3.23 -10.74 3.85
CA LYS A 131 -2.76 -9.94 4.99
C LYS A 131 -1.69 -8.96 4.54
N SER A 132 -1.86 -7.69 4.92
CA SER A 132 -0.86 -6.65 4.68
C SER A 132 -0.85 -5.61 5.80
N VAL A 133 0.26 -4.88 5.89
CA VAL A 133 0.38 -3.64 6.67
C VAL A 133 0.53 -2.50 5.67
N ALA A 134 -0.26 -1.44 5.79
CA ALA A 134 -0.10 -0.21 5.01
C ALA A 134 0.34 0.95 5.92
N ILE A 135 1.20 1.83 5.44
CA ILE A 135 1.66 3.04 6.12
C ILE A 135 2.06 4.13 5.12
N TYR A 136 1.92 5.39 5.53
CA TYR A 136 2.17 6.57 4.71
C TYR A 136 3.31 7.44 5.26
N TYR A 137 3.99 8.14 4.35
CA TYR A 137 5.06 9.12 4.59
C TYR A 137 4.87 10.35 3.73
#